data_AF-A0A9E5ZMN3-F1
#
_entry.id   AF-A0A9E5ZMN3-F1
#
_cell.length_a   1.000
_cell.length_b   1.000
_cell.length_c   1.000
_cell.angle_alpha   90.00
_cell.angle_beta   90.00
_cell.angle_gamma   90.00
#
_symmetry.space_group_name_H-M   'P 1'
#
loop_
_entity.id
_entity.type
_entity.pdbx_description
1 polymer ?
#
loop_
_entity_poly.entity_id
_entity_poly.type
_entity_poly.pdbx_seq_one_letter_code
_entity_poly.pdbx_strand_id
1 'polypeptide(L)'
;MTKKKQQEEIVVEKVAVAPKPKTIKPVKKDDWEVKDRTYILSGNKEPLTFTIPAKHTRRHPLLWYDSAKGEQRELRYATNMSSPFVDEQKGEVTLGHITFRDGTLSVPKE
;
A
#
# COMPACT_ATOMS: atom_id res chain seq x y z
N MET A 1 1.40 -52.31 -39.95
CA MET A 1 1.85 -53.55 -39.27
C MET A 1 2.88 -53.13 -38.22
N THR A 2 2.54 -52.62 -37.04
CA THR A 2 1.84 -53.24 -35.90
C THR A 2 2.54 -54.49 -35.36
N LYS A 3 3.29 -54.35 -34.25
CA LYS A 3 3.28 -55.19 -33.02
C LYS A 3 4.36 -54.68 -32.04
N LYS A 4 3.93 -54.19 -30.86
CA LYS A 4 3.98 -54.86 -29.53
C LYS A 4 5.42 -54.97 -28.96
N LYS A 5 5.77 -54.21 -27.93
CA LYS A 5 5.51 -54.41 -26.47
C LYS A 5 6.58 -55.29 -25.83
N GLN A 6 7.34 -54.73 -24.88
CA GLN A 6 7.58 -55.31 -23.54
C GLN A 6 8.38 -54.36 -22.63
N GLN A 7 7.87 -54.18 -21.42
CA GLN A 7 8.49 -53.64 -20.23
C GLN A 7 8.74 -54.82 -19.28
N GLU A 8 9.91 -54.85 -18.65
CA GLU A 8 10.34 -55.49 -17.39
C GLU A 8 11.77 -54.94 -17.19
N GLU A 9 12.27 -54.50 -16.04
CA GLU A 9 12.16 -55.03 -14.69
C GLU A 9 12.60 -53.93 -13.69
N ILE A 10 12.31 -54.16 -12.41
CA ILE A 10 12.41 -53.23 -11.29
C ILE A 10 13.66 -53.59 -10.45
N VAL A 11 14.10 -52.63 -9.63
CA VAL A 11 14.73 -52.76 -8.29
C VAL A 11 16.24 -52.39 -8.18
N VAL A 12 16.49 -51.50 -7.20
CA VAL A 12 17.73 -51.14 -6.47
C VAL A 12 18.60 -50.09 -7.20
N GLU A 13 18.86 -48.88 -6.69
CA GLU A 13 19.32 -48.55 -5.34
C GLU A 13 19.03 -47.09 -4.95
N LYS A 14 18.66 -46.90 -3.68
CA LYS A 14 18.53 -45.59 -3.02
C LYS A 14 19.91 -44.95 -2.87
N VAL A 15 20.07 -43.71 -3.32
CA VAL A 15 21.00 -42.77 -2.67
C VAL A 15 20.29 -41.45 -2.41
N ALA A 16 20.26 -41.13 -1.12
CA ALA A 16 19.64 -39.96 -0.52
C ALA A 16 20.31 -38.65 -0.96
N VAL A 17 19.50 -37.65 -1.27
CA VAL A 17 19.92 -36.24 -1.14
C VAL A 17 18.92 -35.56 -0.20
N ALA A 18 19.42 -35.23 0.99
CA ALA A 18 18.69 -34.64 2.09
C ALA A 18 17.99 -33.31 1.72
N PRO A 19 16.74 -33.08 2.16
CA PRO A 19 16.11 -31.76 2.05
C PRO A 19 16.74 -30.83 3.10
N LYS A 20 17.60 -29.90 2.66
CA LYS A 20 18.16 -28.86 3.52
C LYS A 20 17.03 -27.97 4.10
N PRO A 21 16.95 -27.77 5.43
CA PRO A 21 15.93 -26.92 6.04
C PRO A 21 16.30 -25.42 6.01
N LYS A 22 15.32 -24.61 5.56
CA LYS A 22 15.00 -23.21 5.91
C LYS A 22 16.07 -22.12 5.70
N THR A 23 15.77 -21.19 4.80
CA THR A 23 15.90 -19.75 5.12
C THR A 23 14.71 -19.01 4.53
N ILE A 24 13.63 -18.95 5.32
CA ILE A 24 12.55 -17.99 5.09
C ILE A 24 13.19 -16.63 5.35
N LYS A 25 13.43 -15.85 4.28
CA LYS A 25 13.83 -14.45 4.40
C LYS A 25 12.79 -13.77 5.29
N PRO A 26 13.17 -13.05 6.37
CA PRO A 26 12.19 -12.36 7.20
C PRO A 26 11.45 -11.38 6.31
N VAL A 27 10.16 -11.64 6.10
CA VAL A 27 9.23 -10.67 5.51
C VAL A 27 9.29 -9.46 6.43
N LYS A 28 9.81 -8.36 5.91
CA LYS A 28 9.81 -7.06 6.58
C LYS A 28 8.34 -6.74 6.84
N LYS A 29 7.89 -6.94 8.09
CA LYS A 29 6.56 -6.51 8.48
C LYS A 29 6.60 -5.00 8.43
N ASP A 30 5.69 -4.39 7.67
CA ASP A 30 5.55 -2.94 7.68
C ASP A 30 5.25 -2.52 9.13
N ASP A 31 6.18 -1.82 9.77
CA ASP A 31 6.09 -1.35 11.17
C ASP A 31 5.07 -0.21 11.37
N TRP A 32 4.08 -0.09 10.48
CA TRP A 32 3.06 0.93 10.59
C TRP A 32 2.05 0.54 11.66
N GLU A 33 2.28 1.04 12.88
CA GLU A 33 1.37 0.85 13.99
C GLU A 33 0.11 1.73 13.83
N VAL A 34 -1.06 1.09 13.94
CA VAL A 34 -2.38 1.73 13.91
C VAL A 34 -2.67 2.30 15.30
N LYS A 35 -2.47 3.60 15.45
CA LYS A 35 -2.68 4.39 16.68
C LYS A 35 -3.43 5.67 16.33
N ASP A 36 -4.09 6.25 17.32
CA ASP A 36 -4.65 7.59 17.19
C ASP A 36 -3.51 8.59 16.96
N ARG A 37 -3.67 9.48 15.97
CA ARG A 37 -2.65 10.45 15.57
C ARG A 37 -3.19 11.86 15.69
N THR A 38 -2.46 12.70 16.41
CA THR A 38 -2.73 14.14 16.48
C THR A 38 -1.66 14.88 15.70
N TYR A 39 -2.09 15.63 14.68
CA TYR A 39 -1.24 16.48 13.86
C TYR A 39 -1.39 17.93 14.32
N ILE A 40 -0.27 18.63 14.45
CA ILE A 40 -0.20 20.02 14.89
C ILE A 40 0.45 20.84 13.78
N LEU A 41 -0.09 22.04 13.50
CA LEU A 41 0.53 22.97 12.56
C LEU A 41 1.88 23.45 13.08
N SER A 42 2.89 23.43 12.21
CA SER A 42 4.21 23.92 12.57
C SER A 42 4.23 25.44 12.73
N GLY A 43 5.10 25.93 13.63
CA GLY A 43 5.33 27.37 13.83
C GLY A 43 4.35 28.06 14.77
N ASN A 44 3.78 27.34 15.74
CA ASN A 44 2.90 27.89 16.79
C ASN A 44 1.69 28.66 16.23
N LYS A 45 1.17 28.20 15.09
CA LYS A 45 0.03 28.80 14.40
C LYS A 45 -1.26 28.10 14.81
N GLU A 46 -2.19 28.87 15.35
CA GLU A 46 -3.51 28.40 15.76
C GLU A 46 -4.59 29.19 15.02
N PRO A 47 -4.68 29.06 13.68
CA PRO A 47 -5.79 29.65 12.94
C PRO A 47 -7.09 28.93 13.30
N LEU A 48 -8.20 29.68 13.32
CA LEU A 48 -9.54 29.13 13.58
C LEU A 48 -9.85 27.93 12.67
N THR A 49 -9.53 28.06 11.37
CA THR A 49 -9.63 26.96 10.41
C THR A 49 -8.49 27.02 9.40
N PHE A 50 -7.83 25.90 9.17
CA PHE A 50 -6.86 25.73 8.10
C PHE A 50 -7.13 24.44 7.32
N THR A 51 -7.36 24.54 6.02
CA THR A 51 -7.73 23.39 5.18
C THR A 51 -6.63 23.08 4.18
N ILE A 52 -6.19 21.82 4.17
CA ILE A 52 -5.27 21.30 3.16
C ILE A 52 -6.08 20.88 1.93
N PRO A 53 -5.61 21.20 0.70
CA PRO A 53 -6.27 20.76 -0.52
C PRO A 53 -6.32 19.24 -0.58
N ALA A 54 -7.51 18.69 -0.79
CA ALA A 54 -7.77 17.26 -0.77
C ALA A 54 -7.65 16.59 -2.15
N LYS A 55 -7.56 17.35 -3.24
CA LYS A 55 -7.43 16.81 -4.60
C LYS A 55 -6.45 17.62 -5.43
N HIS A 56 -5.75 16.94 -6.33
CA HIS A 56 -4.95 17.60 -7.33
C HIS A 56 -5.80 18.55 -8.17
N THR A 57 -5.31 19.77 -8.33
CA THR A 57 -5.83 20.75 -9.28
C THR A 57 -4.65 21.49 -9.87
N ARG A 58 -4.87 22.18 -11.00
CA ARG A 58 -3.81 23.00 -11.60
C ARG A 58 -3.29 24.13 -10.68
N ARG A 59 -4.09 24.58 -9.70
CA ARG A 59 -3.66 25.56 -8.69
C ARG A 59 -2.95 24.94 -7.50
N HIS A 60 -3.33 23.71 -7.13
CA HIS A 60 -2.78 22.99 -5.99
C HIS A 60 -2.30 21.61 -6.46
N PRO A 61 -1.04 21.49 -6.89
CA PRO A 61 -0.51 20.25 -7.41
C PRO A 61 -0.26 19.25 -6.28
N LEU A 62 -1.06 18.18 -6.25
CA LEU A 62 -0.89 17.03 -5.36
C LEU A 62 -0.48 15.81 -6.17
N LEU A 63 0.82 15.71 -6.44
CA LEU A 63 1.41 14.63 -7.24
C LEU A 63 2.46 13.91 -6.41
N TRP A 64 2.46 12.58 -6.47
CA TRP A 64 3.43 11.71 -5.82
C TRP A 64 4.25 10.97 -6.87
N TYR A 65 5.58 10.98 -6.74
CA TYR A 65 6.44 10.20 -7.62
C TYR A 65 6.67 8.81 -7.02
N ASP A 66 6.20 7.79 -7.72
CA ASP A 66 6.41 6.40 -7.34
C ASP A 66 7.72 5.89 -7.96
N SER A 67 8.78 5.83 -7.15
CA SER A 67 10.11 5.34 -7.58
C SER A 67 10.11 3.88 -8.03
N ALA A 68 9.14 3.06 -7.62
CA ALA A 68 9.10 1.65 -8.00
C ALA A 68 8.55 1.46 -9.43
N LYS A 69 7.57 2.29 -9.82
CA LYS A 69 6.97 2.26 -11.17
C LYS A 69 7.60 3.28 -12.12
N GLY A 70 8.29 4.29 -11.60
CA GLY A 70 8.85 5.40 -12.39
C GLY A 70 7.78 6.38 -12.89
N GLU A 71 6.62 6.45 -12.22
CA GLU A 71 5.46 7.20 -12.67
C GLU A 71 5.03 8.26 -11.65
N GLN A 72 4.41 9.32 -12.15
CA GLN A 72 3.82 10.37 -11.33
C GLN A 72 2.33 10.10 -11.13
N ARG A 73 1.92 9.94 -9.88
CA ARG A 73 0.56 9.57 -9.48
C ARG A 73 -0.18 10.76 -8.88
N GLU A 74 -1.44 10.91 -9.27
CA GLU A 74 -2.31 11.94 -8.70
C GLU A 74 -2.82 11.50 -7.32
N LEU A 75 -2.73 12.40 -6.34
CA LEU A 75 -3.31 12.20 -5.03
C LEU A 75 -4.69 12.85 -4.93
N ARG A 76 -5.62 12.10 -4.35
CA ARG A 76 -6.97 12.53 -4.02
C ARG A 76 -7.44 11.85 -2.74
N TYR A 77 -7.73 12.66 -1.74
CA TYR A 77 -8.34 12.20 -0.50
C TYR A 77 -9.85 12.07 -0.67
N ALA A 78 -10.34 10.86 -0.45
CA ALA A 78 -11.75 10.50 -0.49
C ALA A 78 -12.07 9.63 0.72
N THR A 79 -13.20 9.90 1.37
CA THR A 79 -13.59 9.22 2.62
C THR A 79 -14.08 7.79 2.39
N ASN A 80 -14.54 7.49 1.17
CA ASN A 80 -15.10 6.20 0.79
C ASN A 80 -14.11 5.29 0.05
N MET A 81 -12.83 5.69 -0.06
CA MET A 81 -11.79 4.94 -0.77
C MET A 81 -10.67 4.55 0.19
N SER A 82 -10.13 3.35 0.02
CA SER A 82 -9.01 2.86 0.83
C SER A 82 -7.66 3.47 0.43
N SER A 83 -7.51 3.86 -0.83
CA SER A 83 -6.27 4.40 -1.38
C SER A 83 -6.40 5.89 -1.73
N PRO A 84 -5.37 6.71 -1.42
CA PRO A 84 -5.33 8.11 -1.82
C PRO A 84 -4.95 8.31 -3.29
N PHE A 85 -4.59 7.25 -4.02
CA PHE A 85 -4.17 7.36 -5.42
C PHE A 85 -5.37 7.26 -6.37
N VAL A 86 -5.49 8.22 -7.28
CA VAL A 86 -6.65 8.33 -8.18
C VAL A 86 -6.81 7.13 -9.09
N ASP A 87 -5.72 6.53 -9.55
CA ASP A 87 -5.72 5.36 -10.44
C ASP A 87 -6.23 4.07 -9.76
N GLU A 88 -6.20 4.02 -8.41
CA GLU A 88 -6.72 2.90 -7.64
C GLU A 88 -8.19 3.09 -7.21
N GLN A 89 -8.71 4.32 -7.27
CA GLN A 89 -10.08 4.64 -6.88
C GLN A 89 -11.06 4.23 -7.97
N LYS A 90 -12.07 3.42 -7.60
CA LYS A 90 -13.08 2.90 -8.53
C LYS A 90 -14.47 3.35 -8.12
N GLY A 91 -15.24 3.88 -9.08
CA GLY A 91 -16.63 4.30 -8.88
C GLY A 91 -16.76 5.76 -8.46
N GLU A 92 -17.85 6.06 -7.74
CA GLU A 92 -18.14 7.41 -7.27
C GLU A 92 -17.28 7.77 -6.05
N VAL A 93 -16.77 9.00 -6.02
CA VAL A 93 -15.80 9.46 -5.04
C VAL A 93 -16.41 10.55 -4.17
N THR A 94 -16.43 10.34 -2.86
CA THR A 94 -16.82 11.35 -1.88
C THR A 94 -15.58 12.07 -1.38
N LEU A 95 -15.40 13.33 -1.80
CA LEU A 95 -14.24 14.14 -1.42
C LEU A 95 -14.32 14.51 0.07
N GLY A 96 -13.26 14.18 0.81
CA GLY A 96 -13.09 14.60 2.20
C GLY A 96 -12.38 15.94 2.31
N HIS A 97 -12.62 16.66 3.41
CA HIS A 97 -11.87 17.87 3.76
C HIS A 97 -10.90 17.58 4.90
N ILE A 98 -9.63 17.96 4.71
CA ILE A 98 -8.60 17.86 5.75
C ILE A 98 -8.48 19.23 6.39
N THR A 99 -9.20 19.44 7.49
CA THR A 99 -9.29 20.75 8.17
C THR A 99 -8.73 20.66 9.59
N PHE A 100 -7.74 21.50 9.86
CA PHE A 100 -7.23 21.78 11.20
C PHE A 100 -8.15 22.80 11.85
N ARG A 101 -8.51 22.56 13.11
CA ARG A 101 -9.24 23.49 13.97
C ARG A 101 -8.31 23.90 15.09
N ASP A 102 -8.17 25.20 15.32
CA ASP A 102 -7.30 25.74 16.36
C ASP A 102 -5.89 25.13 16.33
N GLY A 103 -5.32 25.00 15.12
CA GLY A 103 -3.98 24.44 14.90
C GLY A 103 -3.83 22.92 15.06
N THR A 104 -4.89 22.18 15.39
CA THR A 104 -4.85 20.72 15.61
C THR A 104 -5.77 19.93 14.67
N LEU A 105 -5.35 18.72 14.30
CA LEU A 105 -6.13 17.71 13.58
C LEU A 105 -5.97 16.37 14.29
N SER A 106 -7.05 15.84 14.84
CA SER A 106 -7.08 14.51 15.46
C SER A 106 -7.64 13.49 14.49
N VAL A 107 -6.90 12.40 14.27
CA VAL A 107 -7.28 11.28 13.42
C VAL A 107 -7.36 10.04 14.30
N PRO A 108 -8.57 9.51 14.55
CA PRO A 108 -8.74 8.27 15.27
C PRO A 108 -8.24 7.09 14.44
N LYS A 109 -7.94 5.99 15.13
CA LYS A 109 -7.51 4.73 14.50
C LYS A 109 -8.61 3.96 13.76
N GLU A 110 -9.88 4.27 14.06
CA GLU A 110 -11.10 3.62 13.53
C GLU A 110 -11.81 4.49 12.50
#